data_AF-A0A846DNN0-F1
#
_entry.id   AF-A0A846DNN0-F1
#
_cell.length_a   1.000
_cell.length_b   1.000
_cell.length_c   1.000
_cell.angle_alpha   90.00
_cell.angle_beta   90.00
_cell.angle_gamma   90.00
#
_symmetry.space_group_name_H-M   'P 1'
#
loop_
_entity.id
_entity.type
_entity.pdbx_description
1 polymer ?
#
loop_
_entity_poly.entity_id
_entity_poly.type
_entity_poly.pdbx_seq_one_letter_code
_entity_poly.pdbx_strand_id
1 'polypeptide(L)'
;MLTSNSTTFKSDEQESYLRLKRDLSWREGFGILFVRCTPVQENLIFEEIKQDINDKTVDVLKLDHAIYNLYDLIEQKVNDNPIDILVISGLEKSLALDDYIKRTLENPKKAYQREALASLLGHLNWQRERFRDNFNCCLVFTVRKYTLRYLVRRSPDFFDWRSGVIEFPVDRDIDLLKYYTPLQADIDQEKPQQVSQDIVHSSDEYYDLLKKLLLLEYENDGDLQAIHDVVDSNADKLDNSFAKILEQWLLKTCADLNPEEKEAIAGIVESLCLDIYKFSVKSANNLEIAITGLKTVLQLRTPETLSQEWAQTLYYIGAVYSNRIVGEKSQNIEEAIACYQQALRVYTFEAFPEKWARTQNNLGLAYLDRIKGEKAQNIEDAIACLQQALTVRIFEAFPEKWARTQNNLGLAYRNRIKGEKAQNIEEAIACYQQALTVRTFDVFPEDWAMTQYNLGVAYCKRIKGEKAQNIEDAIACYQKALRVYTFEAFPQNWATIKTNMGVAYAKRSKGNKARNIKLAIACIKETMKVYTFDNFPEYCVRLNRLKFRLKFTYIISRLLSNLKKLLGLKKT
;
A
#
# COMPACT_ATOMS: atom_id res chain seq x y z
N MET A 1 -9.85 2.44 5.11
CA MET A 1 -9.38 2.95 6.42
C MET A 1 -8.25 2.03 6.82
N LEU A 2 -7.11 2.57 7.27
CA LEU A 2 -6.17 1.72 8.02
C LEU A 2 -6.95 1.33 9.27
N THR A 3 -7.15 0.03 9.41
CA THR A 3 -7.84 -0.62 10.50
C THR A 3 -7.41 0.04 11.81
N SER A 4 -8.40 0.50 12.57
CA SER A 4 -8.17 0.86 13.96
C SER A 4 -7.51 -0.34 14.61
N ASN A 5 -6.31 -0.17 15.16
CA ASN A 5 -5.79 -1.07 16.19
C ASN A 5 -6.74 -0.97 17.38
N SER A 6 -7.86 -1.68 17.29
CA SER A 6 -8.75 -1.92 18.41
C SER A 6 -7.96 -2.77 19.38
N THR A 7 -7.57 -2.19 20.51
CA THR A 7 -6.89 -2.91 21.60
C THR A 7 -7.87 -3.70 22.46
N THR A 8 -9.10 -3.93 21.99
CA THR A 8 -10.18 -4.58 22.73
C THR A 8 -11.06 -5.40 21.79
N PHE A 9 -11.55 -6.55 22.26
CA PHE A 9 -12.51 -7.38 21.51
C PHE A 9 -13.82 -6.63 21.24
N LYS A 10 -14.42 -6.86 20.08
CA LYS A 10 -15.81 -6.48 19.81
C LYS A 10 -16.77 -7.28 20.71
N SER A 11 -18.00 -6.79 20.84
CA SER A 11 -19.04 -7.41 21.70
C SER A 11 -19.27 -8.91 21.40
N ASP A 12 -19.21 -9.30 20.14
CA ASP A 12 -19.41 -10.67 19.65
C ASP A 12 -18.14 -11.53 19.79
N GLU A 13 -16.96 -10.94 19.61
CA GLU A 13 -15.67 -11.60 19.85
C GLU A 13 -15.42 -11.86 21.36
N GLN A 14 -15.96 -10.99 22.22
CA GLN A 14 -15.77 -11.06 23.66
C GLN A 14 -16.39 -12.33 24.27
N GLU A 15 -17.50 -12.82 23.71
CA GLU A 15 -18.09 -14.11 24.13
C GLU A 15 -17.16 -15.28 23.81
N SER A 16 -16.61 -15.34 22.59
CA SER A 16 -15.64 -16.36 22.18
C SER A 16 -14.37 -16.32 23.01
N TYR A 17 -13.88 -15.12 23.33
CA TYR A 17 -12.72 -14.94 24.20
C TYR A 17 -13.00 -15.40 25.64
N LEU A 18 -14.12 -15.02 26.24
CA LEU A 18 -14.48 -15.48 27.59
C LEU A 18 -14.60 -17.01 27.67
N ARG A 19 -15.09 -17.65 26.60
CA ARG A 19 -15.13 -19.10 26.50
C ARG A 19 -13.72 -19.71 26.43
N LEU A 20 -12.82 -19.12 25.65
CA LEU A 20 -11.42 -19.52 25.54
C LEU A 20 -10.68 -19.38 26.86
N LYS A 21 -10.76 -18.20 27.49
CA LYS A 21 -10.20 -17.92 28.81
C LYS A 21 -10.67 -18.95 29.84
N ARG A 22 -11.97 -19.21 29.89
CA ARG A 22 -12.53 -20.20 30.82
C ARG A 22 -11.94 -21.58 30.58
N ASP A 23 -11.97 -22.09 29.34
CA ASP A 23 -11.44 -23.42 29.02
C ASP A 23 -9.96 -23.55 29.41
N LEU A 24 -9.14 -22.55 29.05
CA LEU A 24 -7.72 -22.53 29.39
C LEU A 24 -7.46 -22.41 30.89
N SER A 25 -8.28 -21.66 31.64
CA SER A 25 -8.10 -21.48 33.09
C SER A 25 -8.31 -22.78 33.86
N TRP A 26 -9.31 -23.59 33.48
CA TRP A 26 -9.63 -24.85 34.19
C TRP A 26 -8.80 -26.05 33.75
N ARG A 27 -8.03 -25.94 32.66
CA ARG A 27 -7.34 -27.08 32.06
C ARG A 27 -5.99 -27.35 32.70
N GLU A 28 -5.77 -28.58 33.15
CA GLU A 28 -4.48 -29.05 33.66
C GLU A 28 -3.93 -30.14 32.75
N GLY A 29 -2.62 -30.08 32.46
CA GLY A 29 -1.92 -31.08 31.64
C GLY A 29 -2.26 -31.01 30.15
N PHE A 30 -2.20 -32.18 29.49
CA PHE A 30 -2.34 -32.27 28.04
C PHE A 30 -3.74 -31.89 27.54
N GLY A 31 -3.79 -31.07 26.48
CA GLY A 31 -5.01 -30.84 25.71
C GLY A 31 -4.70 -30.19 24.37
N ILE A 32 -5.56 -30.42 23.37
CA ILE A 32 -5.43 -29.79 22.05
C ILE A 32 -6.65 -28.90 21.83
N LEU A 33 -6.46 -27.59 21.69
CA LEU A 33 -7.52 -26.65 21.40
C LEU A 33 -7.30 -26.03 20.02
N PHE A 34 -8.35 -25.91 19.20
CA PHE A 34 -8.29 -25.16 17.95
C PHE A 34 -9.04 -23.84 18.11
N VAL A 35 -8.38 -22.73 17.77
CA VAL A 35 -8.97 -21.39 17.80
C VAL A 35 -9.02 -20.86 16.38
N ARG A 36 -10.23 -20.81 15.80
CA ARG A 36 -10.47 -20.21 14.48
C ARG A 36 -10.47 -18.68 14.63
N CYS A 37 -9.44 -18.01 14.12
CA CYS A 37 -9.27 -16.56 14.27
C CYS A 37 -8.47 -15.95 13.10
N THR A 38 -8.62 -14.64 12.89
CA THR A 38 -7.80 -13.85 11.95
C THR A 38 -6.42 -13.54 12.57
N PRO A 39 -5.41 -13.12 11.78
CA PRO A 39 -4.10 -12.73 12.34
C PRO A 39 -4.19 -11.58 13.36
N VAL A 40 -5.14 -10.64 13.15
CA VAL A 40 -5.39 -9.53 14.08
C VAL A 40 -5.98 -10.04 15.39
N GLN A 41 -7.00 -10.90 15.31
CA GLN A 41 -7.61 -11.53 16.48
C GLN A 41 -6.60 -12.41 17.23
N GLU A 42 -5.76 -13.15 16.52
CA GLU A 42 -4.72 -14.02 17.09
C GLU A 42 -3.75 -13.25 18.00
N ASN A 43 -3.25 -12.10 17.55
CA ASN A 43 -2.37 -11.26 18.37
C ASN A 43 -3.08 -10.76 19.64
N LEU A 44 -4.34 -10.32 19.50
CA LEU A 44 -5.14 -9.83 20.62
C LEU A 44 -5.43 -10.96 21.63
N ILE A 45 -5.82 -12.14 21.13
CA ILE A 45 -6.04 -13.36 21.93
C ILE A 45 -4.78 -13.70 22.73
N PHE A 46 -3.60 -13.65 22.11
CA PHE A 46 -2.35 -13.96 22.79
C PHE A 46 -2.05 -12.99 23.94
N GLU A 47 -2.09 -11.68 23.67
CA GLU A 47 -1.82 -10.65 24.68
C GLU A 47 -2.80 -10.74 25.85
N GLU A 48 -4.09 -10.92 25.54
CA GLU A 48 -5.15 -11.02 26.55
C GLU A 48 -5.02 -12.30 27.38
N ILE A 49 -4.76 -13.48 26.77
CA ILE A 49 -4.52 -14.72 27.52
C ILE A 49 -3.35 -14.56 28.50
N LYS A 50 -2.25 -13.95 28.04
CA LYS A 50 -1.05 -13.76 28.85
C LYS A 50 -1.28 -12.79 30.01
N GLN A 51 -2.18 -11.82 29.85
CA GLN A 51 -2.54 -10.86 30.89
C GLN A 51 -3.58 -11.41 31.87
N ASP A 52 -4.50 -12.24 31.38
CA ASP A 52 -5.67 -12.69 32.13
C ASP A 52 -5.45 -14.00 32.89
N ILE A 53 -4.54 -14.86 32.42
CA ILE A 53 -4.22 -16.17 33.02
C ILE A 53 -2.81 -16.10 33.64
N ASN A 54 -2.73 -15.48 34.82
CA ASN A 54 -1.46 -15.17 35.49
C ASN A 54 -0.89 -16.32 36.34
N ASP A 55 -1.67 -17.37 36.54
CA ASP A 55 -1.32 -18.56 37.32
C ASP A 55 -0.69 -19.68 36.47
N LYS A 56 -0.54 -19.47 35.15
CA LYS A 56 0.00 -20.44 34.19
C LYS A 56 1.11 -19.85 33.33
N THR A 57 2.07 -20.67 32.93
CA THR A 57 3.11 -20.28 31.98
C THR A 57 2.58 -20.40 30.54
N VAL A 58 2.52 -19.25 29.84
CA VAL A 58 2.06 -19.14 28.45
C VAL A 58 3.23 -18.77 27.54
N ASP A 59 3.45 -19.54 26.48
CA ASP A 59 4.45 -19.25 25.45
C ASP A 59 3.87 -19.49 24.04
N VAL A 60 4.59 -19.01 23.01
CA VAL A 60 4.21 -19.12 21.61
C VAL A 60 5.29 -19.85 20.82
N LEU A 61 4.85 -20.82 20.02
CA LEU A 61 5.62 -21.37 18.92
C LEU A 61 5.09 -20.78 17.61
N LYS A 62 5.84 -19.83 17.06
CA LYS A 62 5.51 -19.19 15.79
C LYS A 62 6.21 -19.91 14.63
N LEU A 63 5.43 -20.38 13.67
CA LEU A 63 5.93 -21.04 12.47
C LEU A 63 6.06 -20.01 11.35
N ASP A 64 7.29 -19.54 11.13
CA ASP A 64 7.53 -18.50 10.12
C ASP A 64 7.73 -19.05 8.71
N HIS A 65 8.00 -20.34 8.57
CA HIS A 65 8.24 -21.07 7.32
C HIS A 65 7.56 -22.45 7.34
N ALA A 66 7.50 -23.11 6.17
CA ALA A 66 6.93 -24.44 6.05
C ALA A 66 7.76 -25.48 6.84
N ILE A 67 7.08 -26.32 7.61
CA ILE A 67 7.68 -27.39 8.41
C ILE A 67 7.02 -28.76 8.11
N TYR A 68 7.75 -29.83 8.39
CA TYR A 68 7.25 -31.21 8.21
C TYR A 68 7.15 -31.98 9.53
N ASN A 69 7.81 -31.49 10.58
CA ASN A 69 7.83 -32.11 11.90
C ASN A 69 7.54 -31.06 12.99
N LEU A 70 6.27 -30.95 13.37
CA LEU A 70 5.84 -30.08 14.46
C LEU A 70 6.19 -30.66 15.85
N TYR A 71 6.26 -31.99 15.97
CA TYR A 71 6.47 -32.66 17.24
C TYR A 71 7.82 -32.26 17.87
N ASP A 72 8.91 -32.37 17.10
CA ASP A 72 10.26 -32.07 17.59
C ASP A 72 10.41 -30.60 17.98
N LEU A 73 9.72 -29.69 17.27
CA LEU A 73 9.73 -28.26 17.58
C LEU A 73 9.03 -27.96 18.91
N ILE A 74 7.91 -28.63 19.18
CA ILE A 74 7.22 -28.51 20.47
C ILE A 74 8.05 -29.16 21.57
N GLU A 75 8.63 -30.33 21.33
CA GLU A 75 9.51 -31.02 22.28
C GLU A 75 10.71 -30.15 22.67
N GLN A 76 11.38 -29.54 21.69
CA GLN A 76 12.46 -28.61 21.96
C GLN A 76 11.99 -27.41 22.82
N LYS A 77 10.85 -26.82 22.47
CA LYS A 77 10.30 -25.63 23.14
C LYS A 77 9.87 -25.91 24.59
N VAL A 78 9.29 -27.08 24.85
CA VAL A 78 8.78 -27.49 26.18
C VAL A 78 9.86 -28.11 27.06
N ASN A 79 10.90 -28.71 26.48
CA ASN A 79 12.03 -29.23 27.26
C ASN A 79 12.88 -28.13 27.88
N ASP A 80 12.95 -26.96 27.23
CA ASP A 80 13.74 -25.83 27.72
C ASP A 80 13.11 -25.15 28.95
N ASN A 81 11.77 -25.18 29.09
CA ASN A 81 11.03 -24.63 30.25
C ASN A 81 9.64 -25.30 30.41
N PRO A 82 9.13 -25.50 31.64
CA PRO A 82 7.76 -25.97 31.85
C PRO A 82 6.74 -24.92 31.37
N ILE A 83 6.00 -25.26 30.31
CA ILE A 83 4.96 -24.44 29.70
C ILE A 83 3.60 -25.10 30.00
N ASP A 84 2.64 -24.36 30.53
CA ASP A 84 1.27 -24.85 30.75
C ASP A 84 0.39 -24.70 29.50
N ILE A 85 0.57 -23.61 28.75
CA ILE A 85 -0.17 -23.29 27.53
C ILE A 85 0.81 -22.89 26.42
N LEU A 86 0.86 -23.67 25.35
CA LEU A 86 1.66 -23.37 24.16
C LEU A 86 0.75 -23.01 22.99
N VAL A 87 0.79 -21.74 22.58
CA VAL A 87 0.08 -21.27 21.38
C VAL A 87 0.91 -21.58 20.14
N ILE A 88 0.34 -22.29 19.18
CA ILE A 88 0.99 -22.68 17.93
C ILE A 88 0.36 -21.88 16.80
N SER A 89 1.16 -21.00 16.20
CA SER A 89 0.73 -20.04 15.17
C SER A 89 1.42 -20.32 13.83
N GLY A 90 0.71 -20.11 12.72
CA GLY A 90 1.27 -20.17 11.36
C GLY A 90 1.27 -21.57 10.73
N LEU A 91 0.44 -22.49 11.22
CA LEU A 91 0.36 -23.86 10.71
C LEU A 91 0.01 -23.91 9.22
N GLU A 92 -0.76 -22.94 8.72
CA GLU A 92 -1.13 -22.76 7.30
C GLU A 92 0.06 -22.79 6.34
N LYS A 93 1.21 -22.24 6.76
CA LYS A 93 2.42 -22.17 5.93
C LYS A 93 3.00 -23.54 5.58
N SER A 94 2.62 -24.57 6.34
CA SER A 94 3.14 -25.94 6.22
C SER A 94 2.20 -26.90 5.52
N LEU A 95 1.00 -26.44 5.14
CA LEU A 95 -0.06 -27.31 4.64
C LEU A 95 -0.14 -27.41 3.11
N ALA A 96 0.83 -26.82 2.39
CA ALA A 96 0.91 -26.83 0.93
C ALA A 96 -0.46 -26.55 0.27
N LEU A 97 -1.19 -25.55 0.78
CA LEU A 97 -2.56 -25.24 0.37
C LEU A 97 -2.66 -25.01 -1.14
N ASP A 98 -1.65 -24.38 -1.76
CA ASP A 98 -1.56 -24.18 -3.20
C ASP A 98 -1.71 -25.49 -4.00
N ASP A 99 -1.07 -26.57 -3.56
CA ASP A 99 -1.07 -27.87 -4.26
C ASP A 99 -2.37 -28.66 -4.02
N TYR A 100 -2.97 -28.53 -2.84
CA TYR A 100 -4.29 -29.08 -2.54
C TYR A 100 -5.40 -28.35 -3.30
N ILE A 101 -5.36 -27.02 -3.33
CA ILE A 101 -6.33 -26.19 -4.06
C ILE A 101 -6.25 -26.51 -5.55
N LYS A 102 -5.03 -26.56 -6.13
CA LYS A 102 -4.80 -26.92 -7.52
C LYS A 102 -5.32 -28.33 -7.88
N ARG A 103 -5.01 -29.36 -7.10
CA ARG A 103 -5.46 -30.75 -7.38
C ARG A 103 -6.96 -30.98 -7.13
N THR A 104 -7.56 -30.27 -6.18
CA THR A 104 -9.00 -30.30 -5.93
C THR A 104 -9.77 -29.63 -7.06
N LEU A 105 -9.16 -28.63 -7.71
CA LEU A 105 -9.68 -27.96 -8.90
C LEU A 105 -9.54 -28.81 -10.17
N GLU A 106 -8.39 -29.46 -10.39
CA GLU A 106 -8.14 -30.26 -11.61
C GLU A 106 -8.97 -31.56 -11.67
N ASN A 107 -9.19 -32.25 -10.54
CA ASN A 107 -10.12 -33.38 -10.45
C ASN A 107 -10.43 -33.71 -8.98
N PRO A 108 -11.68 -33.54 -8.50
CA PRO A 108 -12.05 -33.83 -7.11
C PRO A 108 -11.69 -35.25 -6.67
N LYS A 109 -11.65 -36.23 -7.59
CA LYS A 109 -11.27 -37.62 -7.31
C LYS A 109 -9.75 -37.86 -7.28
N LYS A 110 -8.93 -37.03 -7.95
CA LYS A 110 -7.45 -37.12 -7.91
C LYS A 110 -6.82 -36.44 -6.70
N ALA A 111 -7.56 -35.56 -6.01
CA ALA A 111 -7.17 -35.03 -4.69
C ALA A 111 -6.91 -36.15 -3.65
N TYR A 112 -7.31 -37.39 -3.94
CA TYR A 112 -7.20 -38.55 -3.06
C TYR A 112 -6.03 -39.51 -3.37
N GLN A 113 -5.17 -39.23 -4.36
CA GLN A 113 -4.03 -40.12 -4.66
C GLN A 113 -2.81 -39.89 -3.74
N ARG A 114 -2.25 -41.00 -3.25
CA ARG A 114 -1.43 -41.16 -2.03
C ARG A 114 0.03 -40.68 -2.13
N GLU A 115 0.54 -40.41 -3.33
CA GLU A 115 2.00 -40.52 -3.59
C GLU A 115 2.78 -39.19 -3.60
N ALA A 116 2.15 -38.03 -3.40
CA ALA A 116 2.85 -36.74 -3.53
C ALA A 116 3.11 -35.94 -2.25
N LEU A 117 2.67 -36.40 -1.07
CA LEU A 117 2.79 -35.61 0.17
C LEU A 117 3.01 -36.51 1.38
N ALA A 118 4.27 -36.80 1.68
CA ALA A 118 4.72 -37.10 3.03
C ALA A 118 4.58 -35.83 3.91
N SER A 119 3.33 -35.40 4.12
CA SER A 119 2.94 -34.10 4.67
C SER A 119 3.00 -34.05 6.19
N LEU A 120 3.13 -32.83 6.74
CA LEU A 120 2.96 -32.52 8.16
C LEU A 120 1.71 -33.18 8.75
N LEU A 121 0.59 -33.24 8.01
CA LEU A 121 -0.66 -33.86 8.46
C LEU A 121 -0.53 -35.37 8.67
N GLY A 122 0.16 -36.07 7.76
CA GLY A 122 0.49 -37.48 7.96
C GLY A 122 1.35 -37.68 9.20
N HIS A 123 2.31 -36.77 9.43
CA HIS A 123 3.15 -36.78 10.62
C HIS A 123 2.34 -36.52 11.91
N LEU A 124 1.40 -35.57 11.90
CA LEU A 124 0.50 -35.29 13.04
C LEU A 124 -0.33 -36.52 13.41
N ASN A 125 -0.94 -37.19 12.42
CA ASN A 125 -1.67 -38.44 12.68
C ASN A 125 -0.77 -39.56 13.22
N TRP A 126 0.45 -39.68 12.70
CA TRP A 126 1.40 -40.71 13.10
C TRP A 126 1.92 -40.49 14.53
N GLN A 127 2.17 -39.23 14.92
CA GLN A 127 2.68 -38.87 16.24
C GLN A 127 1.59 -38.65 17.30
N ARG A 128 0.29 -38.73 16.96
CA ARG A 128 -0.81 -38.30 17.84
C ARG A 128 -0.74 -38.86 19.27
N GLU A 129 -0.38 -40.13 19.43
CA GLU A 129 -0.28 -40.77 20.75
C GLU A 129 0.89 -40.19 21.53
N ARG A 130 2.02 -39.94 20.85
CA ARG A 130 3.20 -39.29 21.45
C ARG A 130 2.93 -37.86 21.86
N PHE A 131 2.06 -37.12 21.16
CA PHE A 131 1.63 -35.81 21.62
C PHE A 131 0.95 -35.89 23.00
N ARG A 132 0.01 -36.81 23.16
CA ARG A 132 -0.69 -37.05 24.43
C ARG A 132 0.23 -37.52 25.53
N ASP A 133 1.09 -38.49 25.21
CA ASP A 133 1.87 -39.20 26.22
C ASP A 133 3.10 -38.39 26.69
N ASN A 134 3.64 -37.52 25.84
CA ASN A 134 4.91 -36.85 26.11
C ASN A 134 4.76 -35.36 26.48
N PHE A 135 3.63 -34.71 26.19
CA PHE A 135 3.44 -33.30 26.54
C PHE A 135 2.45 -33.15 27.68
N ASN A 136 2.85 -32.45 28.74
CA ASN A 136 1.97 -32.12 29.87
C ASN A 136 1.49 -30.66 29.80
N CYS A 137 1.12 -30.19 28.61
CA CYS A 137 0.69 -28.81 28.38
C CYS A 137 -0.49 -28.75 27.39
N CYS A 138 -1.26 -27.66 27.45
CA CYS A 138 -2.30 -27.41 26.48
C CYS A 138 -1.71 -26.77 25.22
N LEU A 139 -1.87 -27.45 24.09
CA LEU A 139 -1.52 -26.98 22.76
C LEU A 139 -2.70 -26.22 22.16
N VAL A 140 -2.55 -24.92 21.92
CA VAL A 140 -3.57 -24.06 21.34
C VAL A 140 -3.19 -23.72 19.91
N PHE A 141 -3.84 -24.37 18.95
CA PHE A 141 -3.64 -24.12 17.53
C PHE A 141 -4.52 -22.95 17.08
N THR A 142 -3.90 -21.82 16.79
CA THR A 142 -4.56 -20.72 16.10
C THR A 142 -4.56 -21.01 14.61
N VAL A 143 -5.76 -21.15 14.03
CA VAL A 143 -5.93 -21.64 12.66
C VAL A 143 -6.91 -20.77 11.89
N ARG A 144 -6.68 -20.66 10.58
CA ARG A 144 -7.62 -20.02 9.66
C ARG A 144 -8.78 -20.96 9.35
N LYS A 145 -9.90 -20.42 8.84
CA LYS A 145 -11.11 -21.19 8.51
C LYS A 145 -10.83 -22.38 7.58
N TYR A 146 -9.99 -22.18 6.55
CA TYR A 146 -9.61 -23.23 5.61
C TYR A 146 -8.61 -24.22 6.21
N THR A 147 -7.64 -23.75 6.99
CA THR A 147 -6.69 -24.57 7.76
C THR A 147 -7.42 -25.57 8.65
N LEU A 148 -8.41 -25.11 9.42
CA LEU A 148 -9.23 -25.96 10.29
C LEU A 148 -9.99 -27.03 9.50
N ARG A 149 -10.72 -26.63 8.44
CA ARG A 149 -11.44 -27.58 7.57
C ARG A 149 -10.51 -28.60 6.93
N TYR A 150 -9.31 -28.19 6.56
CA TYR A 150 -8.31 -29.05 5.94
C TYR A 150 -7.75 -30.06 6.94
N LEU A 151 -7.43 -29.64 8.16
CA LEU A 151 -7.02 -30.50 9.27
C LEU A 151 -8.06 -31.57 9.59
N VAL A 152 -9.33 -31.17 9.75
CA VAL A 152 -10.45 -32.10 10.03
C VAL A 152 -10.52 -33.21 8.99
N ARG A 153 -10.29 -32.88 7.71
CA ARG A 153 -10.42 -33.82 6.60
C ARG A 153 -9.20 -34.69 6.37
N ARG A 154 -8.00 -34.19 6.65
CA ARG A 154 -6.73 -34.83 6.25
C ARG A 154 -5.89 -35.34 7.40
N SER A 155 -6.15 -34.85 8.61
CA SER A 155 -5.57 -35.36 9.85
C SER A 155 -6.68 -35.70 10.87
N PRO A 156 -7.71 -36.49 10.49
CA PRO A 156 -8.87 -36.74 11.35
C PRO A 156 -8.46 -37.38 12.67
N ASP A 157 -7.56 -38.36 12.65
CA ASP A 157 -7.11 -39.06 13.87
C ASP A 157 -6.45 -38.11 14.87
N PHE A 158 -5.64 -37.16 14.39
CA PHE A 158 -5.07 -36.11 15.24
C PHE A 158 -6.13 -35.10 15.70
N PHE A 159 -7.03 -34.70 14.80
CA PHE A 159 -8.10 -33.76 15.11
C PHE A 159 -9.14 -34.32 16.10
N ASP A 160 -9.31 -35.63 16.16
CA ASP A 160 -10.20 -36.30 17.13
C ASP A 160 -9.67 -36.25 18.57
N TRP A 161 -8.38 -35.98 18.76
CA TRP A 161 -7.79 -35.66 20.07
C TRP A 161 -8.06 -34.23 20.54
N ARG A 162 -8.72 -33.40 19.72
CA ARG A 162 -9.08 -32.05 20.13
C ARG A 162 -9.97 -32.09 21.37
N SER A 163 -9.67 -31.22 22.31
CA SER A 163 -10.49 -30.94 23.47
C SER A 163 -11.57 -29.89 23.18
N GLY A 164 -11.42 -29.10 22.11
CA GLY A 164 -12.41 -28.10 21.72
C GLY A 164 -12.05 -27.34 20.45
N VAL A 165 -13.06 -26.67 19.89
CA VAL A 165 -12.91 -25.68 18.82
C VAL A 165 -13.61 -24.41 19.28
N ILE A 166 -12.90 -23.29 19.24
CA ILE A 166 -13.43 -21.97 19.56
C ILE A 166 -13.39 -21.13 18.30
N GLU A 167 -14.54 -20.62 17.89
CA GLU A 167 -14.66 -19.81 16.70
C GLU A 167 -14.82 -18.35 17.09
N PHE A 168 -13.88 -17.51 16.65
CA PHE A 168 -14.08 -16.08 16.68
C PHE A 168 -14.96 -15.69 15.47
N PRO A 169 -15.99 -14.86 15.70
CA PRO A 169 -16.79 -14.33 14.61
C PRO A 169 -15.90 -13.48 13.70
N VAL A 170 -16.16 -13.57 12.41
CA VAL A 170 -15.55 -12.72 11.39
C VAL A 170 -16.70 -12.03 10.70
N ASP A 171 -16.64 -10.70 10.51
CA ASP A 171 -17.71 -9.90 9.89
C ASP A 171 -18.12 -10.42 8.48
N ARG A 172 -17.37 -11.36 7.89
CA ARG A 172 -17.54 -11.89 6.52
C ARG A 172 -17.43 -13.41 6.48
N ASP A 173 -18.44 -14.14 6.96
CA ASP A 173 -18.42 -15.62 6.95
C ASP A 173 -18.86 -16.23 5.59
N ILE A 174 -18.33 -15.71 4.46
CA ILE A 174 -18.59 -16.25 3.11
C ILE A 174 -17.64 -17.41 2.79
N ASP A 175 -18.15 -18.55 2.32
CA ASP A 175 -17.30 -19.62 1.75
C ASP A 175 -17.06 -19.36 0.27
N LEU A 176 -16.02 -18.59 -0.06
CA LEU A 176 -15.70 -18.20 -1.44
C LEU A 176 -15.59 -19.41 -2.39
N LEU A 177 -15.17 -20.58 -1.89
CA LEU A 177 -15.06 -21.81 -2.69
C LEU A 177 -16.40 -22.24 -3.32
N LYS A 178 -17.55 -21.93 -2.71
CA LYS A 178 -18.88 -22.23 -3.25
C LYS A 178 -19.18 -21.45 -4.54
N TYR A 179 -18.63 -20.25 -4.68
CA TYR A 179 -18.97 -19.32 -5.76
C TYR A 179 -18.02 -19.41 -6.97
N TYR A 180 -16.89 -20.11 -6.82
CA TYR A 180 -16.01 -20.39 -7.97
C TYR A 180 -16.50 -21.53 -8.87
N THR A 181 -17.20 -22.52 -8.31
CA THR A 181 -17.64 -23.72 -9.05
C THR A 181 -18.71 -23.44 -10.13
N PRO A 182 -19.69 -22.54 -9.90
CA PRO A 182 -20.73 -22.24 -10.90
C PRO A 182 -20.18 -21.55 -12.17
N LEU A 183 -19.19 -20.65 -12.04
CA LEU A 183 -18.70 -19.90 -13.19
C LEU A 183 -17.86 -20.74 -14.17
N GLN A 184 -17.04 -21.66 -13.65
CA GLN A 184 -16.28 -22.60 -14.49
C GLN A 184 -17.22 -23.47 -15.35
N ALA A 185 -18.32 -23.95 -14.76
CA ALA A 185 -19.30 -24.78 -15.45
C ALA A 185 -20.07 -24.05 -16.57
N ASP A 186 -20.30 -22.74 -16.41
CA ASP A 186 -20.98 -21.92 -17.42
C ASP A 186 -20.07 -21.52 -18.58
N ILE A 187 -18.77 -21.35 -18.35
CA ILE A 187 -17.77 -21.09 -19.42
C ILE A 187 -17.53 -22.35 -20.25
N ASP A 188 -17.51 -23.51 -19.61
CA ASP A 188 -17.44 -24.81 -20.31
C ASP A 188 -18.67 -25.04 -21.20
N GLN A 189 -19.83 -24.43 -20.86
CA GLN A 189 -21.06 -24.46 -21.65
C GLN A 189 -21.14 -23.34 -22.70
N GLU A 190 -20.53 -22.18 -22.44
CA GLU A 190 -20.41 -21.06 -23.38
C GLU A 190 -19.11 -21.14 -24.21
N LYS A 191 -18.92 -22.21 -24.99
CA LYS A 191 -18.02 -22.11 -26.15
C LYS A 191 -18.62 -21.08 -27.13
N PRO A 192 -17.92 -19.99 -27.49
CA PRO A 192 -18.56 -18.83 -28.11
C PRO A 192 -19.19 -19.15 -29.47
N GLN A 193 -20.50 -18.90 -29.62
CA GLN A 193 -21.06 -18.57 -30.94
C GLN A 193 -21.02 -17.07 -31.25
N GLN A 194 -20.63 -16.20 -30.30
CA GLN A 194 -20.29 -14.80 -30.56
C GLN A 194 -19.77 -14.15 -29.25
N VAL A 195 -18.48 -14.31 -28.96
CA VAL A 195 -17.78 -13.46 -27.99
C VAL A 195 -16.86 -12.56 -28.82
N SER A 196 -16.87 -11.26 -28.55
CA SER A 196 -16.08 -10.29 -29.32
C SER A 196 -14.61 -10.70 -29.35
N GLN A 197 -13.90 -10.31 -30.41
CA GLN A 197 -12.51 -10.68 -30.72
C GLN A 197 -11.44 -10.23 -29.69
N ASP A 198 -11.82 -9.86 -28.46
CA ASP A 198 -10.96 -9.20 -27.48
C ASP A 198 -10.56 -10.07 -26.27
N ILE A 199 -10.77 -11.40 -26.30
CA ILE A 199 -10.27 -12.32 -25.27
C ILE A 199 -9.46 -13.42 -25.98
N VAL A 200 -8.13 -13.32 -25.93
CA VAL A 200 -7.18 -14.04 -26.81
C VAL A 200 -6.46 -15.22 -26.11
N HIS A 201 -6.67 -15.46 -24.81
CA HIS A 201 -5.94 -16.52 -24.08
C HIS A 201 -6.86 -17.43 -23.26
N SER A 202 -6.38 -18.64 -22.95
CA SER A 202 -7.16 -19.70 -22.30
C SER A 202 -7.71 -19.23 -20.96
N SER A 203 -9.04 -19.08 -20.92
CA SER A 203 -9.87 -18.66 -19.78
C SER A 203 -9.35 -19.17 -18.43
N ASP A 204 -8.96 -20.45 -18.34
CA ASP A 204 -8.65 -21.13 -17.07
C ASP A 204 -7.49 -20.52 -16.27
N GLU A 205 -6.40 -20.07 -16.91
CA GLU A 205 -5.23 -19.55 -16.18
C GLU A 205 -5.51 -18.19 -15.50
N TYR A 206 -6.35 -17.35 -16.13
CA TYR A 206 -6.76 -16.08 -15.54
C TYR A 206 -7.75 -16.29 -14.40
N TYR A 207 -8.63 -17.28 -14.52
CA TYR A 207 -9.54 -17.67 -13.44
C TYR A 207 -8.81 -18.24 -12.24
N ASP A 208 -7.83 -19.11 -12.47
CA ASP A 208 -6.98 -19.66 -11.41
C ASP A 208 -6.22 -18.54 -10.68
N LEU A 209 -5.69 -17.57 -11.41
CA LEU A 209 -5.04 -16.40 -10.82
C LEU A 209 -6.02 -15.53 -10.02
N LEU A 210 -7.19 -15.21 -10.58
CA LEU A 210 -8.22 -14.43 -9.89
C LEU A 210 -8.65 -15.11 -8.59
N LYS A 211 -8.89 -16.43 -8.66
CA LYS A 211 -9.25 -17.24 -7.52
C LYS A 211 -8.16 -17.23 -6.45
N LYS A 212 -6.89 -17.43 -6.85
CA LYS A 212 -5.75 -17.40 -5.92
C LYS A 212 -5.70 -16.06 -5.19
N LEU A 213 -5.80 -14.96 -5.92
CA LEU A 213 -5.73 -13.61 -5.36
C LEU A 213 -6.88 -13.29 -4.41
N LEU A 214 -8.11 -13.62 -4.76
CA LEU A 214 -9.28 -13.40 -3.91
C LEU A 214 -9.30 -14.30 -2.66
N LEU A 215 -8.83 -15.54 -2.76
CA LEU A 215 -8.65 -16.41 -1.60
C LEU A 215 -7.57 -15.87 -0.68
N LEU A 216 -6.44 -15.43 -1.23
CA LEU A 216 -5.38 -14.78 -0.45
C LEU A 216 -5.92 -13.54 0.26
N GLU A 217 -6.65 -12.66 -0.43
CA GLU A 217 -7.26 -11.48 0.18
C GLU A 217 -8.21 -11.86 1.34
N TYR A 218 -9.04 -12.88 1.14
CA TYR A 218 -9.96 -13.37 2.17
C TYR A 218 -9.24 -14.02 3.37
N GLU A 219 -8.16 -14.75 3.12
CA GLU A 219 -7.41 -15.48 4.16
C GLU A 219 -6.44 -14.56 4.93
N ASN A 220 -5.89 -13.54 4.27
CA ASN A 220 -4.76 -12.77 4.79
C ASN A 220 -5.13 -11.45 5.47
N ASP A 221 -6.38 -10.93 5.34
CA ASP A 221 -6.87 -9.70 5.99
C ASP A 221 -5.81 -8.59 6.16
N GLY A 222 -5.00 -8.36 5.11
CA GLY A 222 -3.95 -7.33 5.09
C GLY A 222 -2.48 -7.79 5.04
N ASP A 223 -2.14 -9.08 4.89
CA ASP A 223 -0.77 -9.48 4.49
C ASP A 223 -0.52 -9.11 3.02
N LEU A 224 -0.13 -7.86 2.84
CA LEU A 224 0.14 -7.23 1.55
C LEU A 224 1.27 -7.93 0.78
N GLN A 225 2.23 -8.55 1.47
CA GLN A 225 3.41 -9.13 0.83
C GLN A 225 3.05 -10.36 0.01
N ALA A 226 2.19 -11.25 0.53
CA ALA A 226 1.77 -12.46 -0.18
C ALA A 226 1.02 -12.14 -1.49
N ILE A 227 0.17 -11.10 -1.47
CA ILE A 227 -0.52 -10.61 -2.67
C ILE A 227 0.48 -10.03 -3.65
N HIS A 228 1.43 -9.22 -3.15
CA HIS A 228 2.48 -8.60 -3.96
C HIS A 228 3.37 -9.64 -4.62
N ASP A 229 3.72 -10.73 -3.94
CA ASP A 229 4.51 -11.82 -4.50
C ASP A 229 3.77 -12.55 -5.65
N VAL A 230 2.46 -12.77 -5.51
CA VAL A 230 1.64 -13.38 -6.56
C VAL A 230 1.44 -12.43 -7.74
N VAL A 231 1.21 -11.15 -7.47
CA VAL A 231 1.11 -10.07 -8.47
C VAL A 231 2.40 -9.98 -9.28
N ASP A 232 3.56 -10.01 -8.62
CA ASP A 232 4.87 -9.95 -9.27
C ASP A 232 5.12 -11.19 -10.14
N SER A 233 4.83 -12.38 -9.60
CA SER A 233 5.05 -13.66 -10.28
C SER A 233 4.12 -13.89 -11.48
N ASN A 234 3.05 -13.11 -11.62
CA ASN A 234 2.05 -13.22 -12.70
C ASN A 234 1.83 -11.88 -13.42
N ALA A 235 2.85 -11.02 -13.45
CA ALA A 235 2.75 -9.68 -14.05
C ALA A 235 2.36 -9.72 -15.54
N ASP A 236 2.68 -10.80 -16.25
CA ASP A 236 2.28 -11.05 -17.65
C ASP A 236 0.77 -11.25 -17.82
N LYS A 237 0.07 -11.70 -16.77
CA LYS A 237 -1.37 -11.99 -16.76
C LYS A 237 -2.20 -10.87 -16.14
N LEU A 238 -1.58 -9.88 -15.50
CA LEU A 238 -2.27 -8.68 -15.02
C LEU A 238 -2.41 -7.68 -16.17
N ASP A 239 -3.37 -7.94 -17.03
CA ASP A 239 -3.71 -7.14 -18.21
C ASP A 239 -5.21 -6.75 -18.24
N ASN A 240 -5.66 -6.20 -19.37
CA ASN A 240 -7.06 -5.83 -19.56
C ASN A 240 -8.00 -7.05 -19.58
N SER A 241 -7.52 -8.24 -19.93
CA SER A 241 -8.29 -9.49 -19.90
C SER A 241 -8.60 -9.88 -18.46
N PHE A 242 -7.61 -9.78 -17.56
CA PHE A 242 -7.82 -10.01 -16.13
C PHE A 242 -8.85 -9.04 -15.54
N ALA A 243 -8.78 -7.75 -15.90
CA ALA A 243 -9.75 -6.75 -15.45
C ALA A 243 -11.20 -7.11 -15.86
N LYS A 244 -11.39 -7.55 -17.11
CA LYS A 244 -12.71 -8.01 -17.62
C LYS A 244 -13.20 -9.25 -16.91
N ILE A 245 -12.32 -10.22 -16.67
CA ILE A 245 -12.67 -11.46 -15.97
C ILE A 245 -13.09 -11.17 -14.52
N LEU A 246 -12.37 -10.29 -13.82
CA LEU A 246 -12.73 -9.82 -12.48
C LEU A 246 -14.13 -9.19 -12.47
N GLU A 247 -14.41 -8.29 -13.41
CA GLU A 247 -15.72 -7.63 -13.54
C GLU A 247 -16.84 -8.65 -13.78
N GLN A 248 -16.68 -9.53 -14.76
CA GLN A 248 -17.67 -10.56 -15.11
C GLN A 248 -17.92 -11.50 -13.94
N TRP A 249 -16.85 -11.98 -13.28
CA TRP A 249 -16.96 -12.83 -12.11
C TRP A 249 -17.73 -12.14 -10.99
N LEU A 250 -17.41 -10.89 -10.67
CA LEU A 250 -18.05 -10.16 -9.59
C LEU A 250 -19.55 -9.94 -9.87
N LEU A 251 -19.90 -9.44 -11.06
CA LEU A 251 -21.30 -9.17 -11.43
C LEU A 251 -22.15 -10.44 -11.43
N LYS A 252 -21.62 -11.53 -11.99
CA LYS A 252 -22.33 -12.81 -12.06
C LYS A 252 -22.45 -13.47 -10.70
N THR A 253 -21.37 -13.47 -9.91
CA THR A 253 -21.39 -14.03 -8.55
C THR A 253 -22.41 -13.29 -7.69
N CYS A 254 -22.48 -11.96 -7.81
CA CYS A 254 -23.38 -11.16 -7.01
C CYS A 254 -24.82 -11.13 -7.53
N ALA A 255 -25.16 -11.59 -8.74
CA ALA A 255 -26.51 -11.42 -9.30
C ALA A 255 -27.63 -11.92 -8.37
N ASP A 256 -27.49 -13.15 -7.87
CA ASP A 256 -28.53 -13.86 -7.11
C ASP A 256 -28.32 -13.85 -5.58
N LEU A 257 -27.31 -13.12 -5.10
CA LEU A 257 -26.97 -13.08 -3.68
C LEU A 257 -27.84 -12.10 -2.89
N ASN A 258 -27.97 -12.37 -1.59
CA ASN A 258 -28.58 -11.41 -0.68
C ASN A 258 -27.67 -10.18 -0.47
N PRO A 259 -28.19 -9.04 0.02
CA PRO A 259 -27.40 -7.82 0.16
C PRO A 259 -26.14 -7.95 1.04
N GLU A 260 -26.19 -8.76 2.09
CA GLU A 260 -25.07 -8.95 3.02
C GLU A 260 -23.94 -9.76 2.35
N GLU A 261 -24.30 -10.83 1.64
CA GLU A 261 -23.36 -11.64 0.85
C GLU A 261 -22.73 -10.80 -0.28
N LYS A 262 -23.53 -9.99 -0.98
CA LYS A 262 -23.04 -9.06 -2.01
C LYS A 262 -21.97 -8.12 -1.48
N GLU A 263 -22.26 -7.47 -0.34
CA GLU A 263 -21.34 -6.50 0.25
C GLU A 263 -20.04 -7.16 0.74
N ALA A 264 -20.13 -8.34 1.36
CA ALA A 264 -18.92 -9.02 1.82
C ALA A 264 -18.02 -9.48 0.66
N ILE A 265 -18.57 -9.92 -0.49
CA ILE A 265 -17.77 -10.18 -1.70
C ILE A 265 -17.21 -8.88 -2.28
N ALA A 266 -18.03 -7.83 -2.37
CA ALA A 266 -17.61 -6.52 -2.88
C ALA A 266 -16.47 -5.92 -2.05
N GLY A 267 -16.49 -6.08 -0.72
CA GLY A 267 -15.44 -5.64 0.18
C GLY A 267 -14.11 -6.37 0.01
N ILE A 268 -14.14 -7.67 -0.34
CA ILE A 268 -12.93 -8.44 -0.67
C ILE A 268 -12.35 -7.94 -2.00
N VAL A 269 -13.19 -7.77 -3.03
CA VAL A 269 -12.74 -7.25 -4.33
C VAL A 269 -12.19 -5.83 -4.22
N GLU A 270 -12.83 -4.95 -3.44
CA GLU A 270 -12.30 -3.61 -3.18
C GLU A 270 -10.90 -3.68 -2.59
N SER A 271 -10.67 -4.54 -1.60
CA SER A 271 -9.39 -4.67 -0.91
C SER A 271 -8.31 -5.20 -1.86
N LEU A 272 -8.62 -6.25 -2.64
CA LEU A 272 -7.73 -6.77 -3.68
C LEU A 272 -7.36 -5.70 -4.71
N CYS A 273 -8.32 -4.92 -5.18
CA CYS A 273 -8.06 -3.84 -6.15
C CYS A 273 -7.14 -2.77 -5.58
N LEU A 274 -7.27 -2.45 -4.29
CA LEU A 274 -6.39 -1.50 -3.61
C LEU A 274 -4.97 -2.04 -3.45
N ASP A 275 -4.82 -3.34 -3.22
CA ASP A 275 -3.52 -3.95 -3.00
C ASP A 275 -2.76 -4.17 -4.31
N ILE A 276 -3.47 -4.50 -5.40
CA ILE A 276 -2.95 -4.43 -6.78
C ILE A 276 -2.53 -2.99 -7.12
N TYR A 277 -3.32 -1.98 -6.74
CA TYR A 277 -2.99 -0.57 -6.95
C TYR A 277 -1.76 -0.10 -6.15
N LYS A 278 -1.60 -0.58 -4.91
CA LYS A 278 -0.47 -0.24 -4.03
C LYS A 278 0.82 -1.00 -4.36
N PHE A 279 0.77 -1.99 -5.24
CA PHE A 279 1.93 -2.75 -5.65
C PHE A 279 3.07 -1.83 -6.13
N SER A 280 4.28 -2.12 -5.65
CA SER A 280 5.44 -1.22 -5.72
C SER A 280 5.84 -0.87 -7.16
N VAL A 281 5.65 -1.80 -8.11
CA VAL A 281 5.80 -1.56 -9.55
C VAL A 281 4.45 -1.15 -10.14
N LYS A 282 4.17 0.16 -10.13
CA LYS A 282 2.95 0.70 -10.75
C LYS A 282 2.97 0.48 -12.26
N SER A 283 2.22 -0.51 -12.73
CA SER A 283 1.97 -0.71 -14.16
C SER A 283 0.69 0.02 -14.59
N ALA A 284 0.60 0.37 -15.87
CA ALA A 284 -0.64 0.87 -16.46
C ALA A 284 -1.80 -0.10 -16.22
N ASN A 285 -1.54 -1.40 -16.35
CA ASN A 285 -2.55 -2.44 -16.20
C ASN A 285 -3.08 -2.54 -14.77
N ASN A 286 -2.23 -2.43 -13.74
CA ASN A 286 -2.66 -2.47 -12.34
C ASN A 286 -3.64 -1.34 -12.04
N LEU A 287 -3.42 -0.15 -12.61
CA LEU A 287 -4.32 0.99 -12.48
C LEU A 287 -5.66 0.71 -13.18
N GLU A 288 -5.66 0.13 -14.38
CA GLU A 288 -6.89 -0.22 -15.10
C GLU A 288 -7.66 -1.34 -14.39
N ILE A 289 -6.99 -2.38 -13.88
CA ILE A 289 -7.61 -3.46 -13.10
C ILE A 289 -8.29 -2.88 -11.85
N ALA A 290 -7.59 -2.02 -11.11
CA ALA A 290 -8.15 -1.39 -9.92
C ALA A 290 -9.34 -0.47 -10.26
N ILE A 291 -9.27 0.31 -11.34
CA ILE A 291 -10.38 1.16 -11.78
C ILE A 291 -11.59 0.31 -12.15
N THR A 292 -11.41 -0.73 -12.97
CA THR A 292 -12.49 -1.62 -13.39
C THR A 292 -13.14 -2.27 -12.18
N GLY A 293 -12.36 -2.97 -11.34
CA GLY A 293 -12.87 -3.65 -10.16
C GLY A 293 -13.56 -2.71 -9.17
N LEU A 294 -12.98 -1.54 -8.87
CA LEU A 294 -13.61 -0.57 -7.97
C LEU A 294 -14.89 0.03 -8.55
N LYS A 295 -14.95 0.29 -9.87
CA LYS A 295 -16.18 0.75 -10.52
C LYS A 295 -17.26 -0.32 -10.52
N THR A 296 -16.90 -1.60 -10.67
CA THR A 296 -17.84 -2.71 -10.54
C THR A 296 -18.35 -2.85 -9.10
N VAL A 297 -17.47 -2.73 -8.09
CA VAL A 297 -17.86 -2.67 -6.68
C VAL A 297 -18.81 -1.50 -6.41
N LEU A 298 -18.55 -0.33 -6.98
CA LEU A 298 -19.41 0.84 -6.82
C LEU A 298 -20.83 0.59 -7.36
N GLN A 299 -21.00 -0.21 -8.42
CA GLN A 299 -22.33 -0.57 -8.95
C GLN A 299 -23.13 -1.44 -7.99
N LEU A 300 -22.46 -2.21 -7.12
CA LEU A 300 -23.09 -3.08 -6.14
C LEU A 300 -23.46 -2.35 -4.83
N ARG A 301 -22.90 -1.16 -4.59
CA ARG A 301 -23.16 -0.34 -3.41
C ARG A 301 -24.12 0.80 -3.75
N THR A 302 -25.27 0.83 -3.10
CA THR A 302 -26.23 1.93 -3.30
C THR A 302 -25.96 3.06 -2.28
N PRO A 303 -26.08 4.34 -2.68
CA PRO A 303 -25.94 5.47 -1.77
C PRO A 303 -26.95 5.45 -0.60
N GLU A 304 -28.09 4.80 -0.77
CA GLU A 304 -29.19 4.82 0.20
C GLU A 304 -28.96 3.84 1.37
N THR A 305 -28.38 2.66 1.11
CA THR A 305 -28.20 1.62 2.16
C THR A 305 -26.75 1.43 2.57
N LEU A 306 -25.79 1.73 1.69
CA LEU A 306 -24.34 1.56 1.91
C LEU A 306 -23.60 2.89 1.70
N SER A 307 -24.16 3.98 2.22
CA SER A 307 -23.67 5.35 1.98
C SER A 307 -22.18 5.54 2.29
N GLN A 308 -21.71 4.96 3.41
CA GLN A 308 -20.33 5.09 3.87
C GLN A 308 -19.36 4.31 2.97
N GLU A 309 -19.72 3.08 2.62
CA GLU A 309 -18.96 2.16 1.77
C GLU A 309 -18.93 2.67 0.33
N TRP A 310 -20.05 3.20 -0.16
CA TRP A 310 -20.15 3.87 -1.45
C TRP A 310 -19.19 5.08 -1.55
N ALA A 311 -19.20 5.95 -0.53
CA ALA A 311 -18.28 7.08 -0.46
C ALA A 311 -16.80 6.64 -0.31
N GLN A 312 -16.56 5.48 0.31
CA GLN A 312 -15.23 4.89 0.44
C GLN A 312 -14.70 4.47 -0.93
N THR A 313 -15.51 3.73 -1.70
CA THR A 313 -15.16 3.29 -3.05
C THR A 313 -14.91 4.48 -3.96
N LEU A 314 -15.76 5.51 -3.91
CA LEU A 314 -15.53 6.75 -4.66
C LEU A 314 -14.21 7.44 -4.30
N TYR A 315 -13.89 7.53 -3.01
CA TYR A 315 -12.60 8.08 -2.57
C TYR A 315 -11.44 7.29 -3.19
N TYR A 316 -11.52 5.96 -3.23
CA TYR A 316 -10.49 5.13 -3.82
C TYR A 316 -10.42 5.25 -5.34
N ILE A 317 -11.55 5.23 -6.03
CA ILE A 317 -11.62 5.48 -7.48
C ILE A 317 -10.95 6.83 -7.80
N GLY A 318 -11.25 7.88 -7.03
CA GLY A 318 -10.61 9.19 -7.20
C GLY A 318 -9.10 9.15 -6.99
N ALA A 319 -8.60 8.36 -6.04
CA ALA A 319 -7.18 8.16 -5.81
C ALA A 319 -6.49 7.41 -6.95
N VAL A 320 -7.12 6.39 -7.51
CA VAL A 320 -6.57 5.64 -8.65
C VAL A 320 -6.56 6.52 -9.91
N TYR A 321 -7.65 7.24 -10.21
CA TYR A 321 -7.70 8.19 -11.33
C TYR A 321 -6.66 9.31 -11.22
N SER A 322 -6.39 9.82 -10.02
CA SER A 322 -5.33 10.83 -9.79
C SER A 322 -3.94 10.34 -10.22
N ASN A 323 -3.71 9.02 -10.18
CA ASN A 323 -2.44 8.39 -10.54
C ASN A 323 -2.47 7.69 -11.91
N ARG A 324 -3.62 7.71 -12.60
CA ARG A 324 -3.82 7.00 -13.86
C ARG A 324 -2.97 7.60 -14.98
N ILE A 325 -2.13 6.76 -15.59
CA ILE A 325 -1.20 7.13 -16.67
C ILE A 325 -1.73 6.86 -18.08
N VAL A 326 -2.80 6.06 -18.20
CA VAL A 326 -3.46 5.74 -19.48
C VAL A 326 -4.53 6.79 -19.79
N GLY A 327 -4.71 7.10 -21.07
CA GLY A 327 -5.70 8.08 -21.55
C GLY A 327 -5.26 9.53 -21.36
N GLU A 328 -6.19 10.46 -21.56
CA GLU A 328 -5.89 11.89 -21.38
C GLU A 328 -5.78 12.24 -19.89
N LYS A 329 -4.59 12.69 -19.46
CA LYS A 329 -4.36 13.19 -18.09
C LYS A 329 -5.42 14.20 -17.66
N SER A 330 -5.84 15.08 -18.56
CA SER A 330 -6.87 16.07 -18.24
C SER A 330 -8.20 15.45 -17.87
N GLN A 331 -8.61 14.36 -18.51
CA GLN A 331 -9.87 13.69 -18.18
C GLN A 331 -9.73 12.90 -16.88
N ASN A 332 -8.62 12.19 -16.69
CA ASN A 332 -8.35 11.44 -15.46
C ASN A 332 -8.46 12.32 -14.21
N ILE A 333 -7.95 13.56 -14.26
CA ILE A 333 -8.07 14.50 -13.13
C ILE A 333 -9.51 14.99 -12.91
N GLU A 334 -10.31 15.21 -13.97
CA GLU A 334 -11.74 15.55 -13.78
C GLU A 334 -12.52 14.40 -13.14
N GLU A 335 -12.27 13.15 -13.55
CA GLU A 335 -12.87 11.97 -12.93
C GLU A 335 -12.49 11.87 -11.44
N ALA A 336 -11.22 12.12 -11.11
CA ALA A 336 -10.77 12.12 -9.73
C ALA A 336 -11.48 13.19 -8.88
N ILE A 337 -11.58 14.42 -9.39
CA ILE A 337 -12.29 15.52 -8.75
C ILE A 337 -13.75 15.16 -8.53
N ALA A 338 -14.43 14.65 -9.57
CA ALA A 338 -15.84 14.27 -9.47
C ALA A 338 -16.07 13.19 -8.40
N CYS A 339 -15.20 12.18 -8.32
CA CYS A 339 -15.30 11.13 -7.32
C CYS A 339 -15.08 11.65 -5.89
N TYR A 340 -14.07 12.50 -5.67
CA TYR A 340 -13.84 13.10 -4.36
C TYR A 340 -14.98 14.02 -3.92
N GLN A 341 -15.53 14.83 -4.85
CA GLN A 341 -16.69 15.68 -4.56
C GLN A 341 -17.93 14.85 -4.19
N GLN A 342 -18.16 13.74 -4.87
CA GLN A 342 -19.25 12.82 -4.51
C GLN A 342 -19.02 12.16 -3.15
N ALA A 343 -17.80 11.71 -2.86
CA ALA A 343 -17.47 11.15 -1.55
C ALA A 343 -17.67 12.17 -0.41
N LEU A 344 -17.37 13.45 -0.64
CA LEU A 344 -17.59 14.55 0.33
C LEU A 344 -19.07 14.87 0.59
N ARG A 345 -20.02 14.37 -0.21
CA ARG A 345 -21.45 14.46 0.10
C ARG A 345 -21.85 13.58 1.28
N VAL A 346 -21.11 12.49 1.51
CA VAL A 346 -21.32 11.58 2.65
C VAL A 346 -20.31 11.84 3.75
N TYR A 347 -19.03 11.96 3.39
CA TYR A 347 -17.97 12.31 4.34
C TYR A 347 -18.03 13.79 4.63
N THR A 348 -18.89 14.21 5.54
CA THR A 348 -18.99 15.59 6.03
C THR A 348 -18.03 15.84 7.20
N PHE A 349 -17.81 17.12 7.52
CA PHE A 349 -17.00 17.53 8.66
C PHE A 349 -17.57 16.99 9.98
N GLU A 350 -18.89 16.99 10.12
CA GLU A 350 -19.60 16.62 11.35
C GLU A 350 -19.63 15.10 11.56
N ALA A 351 -19.93 14.34 10.50
CA ALA A 351 -20.13 12.89 10.61
C ALA A 351 -18.83 12.10 10.50
N PHE A 352 -17.91 12.53 9.64
CA PHE A 352 -16.69 11.78 9.34
C PHE A 352 -15.48 12.73 9.21
N PRO A 353 -15.12 13.49 10.26
CA PRO A 353 -14.13 14.57 10.18
C PRO A 353 -12.80 14.11 9.58
N GLU A 354 -12.29 12.93 9.98
CA GLU A 354 -11.03 12.42 9.46
C GLU A 354 -11.10 12.02 7.98
N LYS A 355 -12.19 11.34 7.57
CA LYS A 355 -12.40 10.95 6.17
C LYS A 355 -12.61 12.18 5.30
N TRP A 356 -13.42 13.13 5.75
CA TRP A 356 -13.63 14.43 5.11
C TRP A 356 -12.30 15.15 4.89
N ALA A 357 -11.48 15.31 5.93
CA ALA A 357 -10.19 15.99 5.83
C ALA A 357 -9.20 15.26 4.91
N ARG A 358 -9.26 13.92 4.88
CA ARG A 358 -8.47 13.12 3.92
C ARG A 358 -8.91 13.36 2.49
N THR A 359 -10.20 13.34 2.23
CA THR A 359 -10.75 13.59 0.89
C THR A 359 -10.47 15.02 0.45
N GLN A 360 -10.62 16.02 1.33
CA GLN A 360 -10.25 17.42 1.07
C GLN A 360 -8.78 17.58 0.69
N ASN A 361 -7.86 16.91 1.41
CA ASN A 361 -6.44 16.95 1.07
C ASN A 361 -6.16 16.43 -0.35
N ASN A 362 -6.81 15.32 -0.75
CA ASN A 362 -6.59 14.73 -2.05
C ASN A 362 -7.29 15.49 -3.17
N LEU A 363 -8.48 16.04 -2.89
CA LEU A 363 -9.17 16.96 -3.79
C LEU A 363 -8.32 18.21 -4.05
N GLY A 364 -7.66 18.75 -3.02
CA GLY A 364 -6.74 19.86 -3.16
C GLY A 364 -5.56 19.55 -4.08
N LEU A 365 -4.97 18.35 -3.97
CA LEU A 365 -3.93 17.90 -4.92
C LEU A 365 -4.47 17.74 -6.35
N ALA A 366 -5.67 17.17 -6.51
CA ALA A 366 -6.30 17.02 -7.82
C ALA A 366 -6.56 18.39 -8.48
N TYR A 367 -6.96 19.40 -7.71
CA TYR A 367 -7.08 20.78 -8.21
C TYR A 367 -5.72 21.39 -8.61
N LEU A 368 -4.63 21.11 -7.89
CA LEU A 368 -3.28 21.57 -8.31
C LEU A 368 -2.84 20.95 -9.65
N ASP A 369 -3.23 19.71 -9.89
CA ASP A 369 -2.91 18.97 -11.11
C ASP A 369 -3.91 19.19 -12.25
N ARG A 370 -5.02 19.88 -11.99
CA ARG A 370 -6.11 20.12 -12.94
C ARG A 370 -5.65 20.99 -14.12
N ILE A 371 -5.83 20.45 -15.32
CA ILE A 371 -5.42 21.07 -16.59
C ILE A 371 -6.54 21.97 -17.15
N LYS A 372 -7.80 21.56 -17.02
CA LYS A 372 -8.97 22.33 -17.46
C LYS A 372 -9.27 23.50 -16.51
N GLY A 373 -9.97 24.51 -17.05
CA GLY A 373 -10.36 25.70 -16.31
C GLY A 373 -9.21 26.70 -16.11
N GLU A 374 -9.47 27.75 -15.34
CA GLU A 374 -8.48 28.77 -15.07
C GLU A 374 -7.48 28.30 -14.02
N LYS A 375 -6.20 28.21 -14.42
CA LYS A 375 -5.11 27.77 -13.52
C LYS A 375 -5.05 28.54 -12.20
N ALA A 376 -5.31 29.84 -12.23
CA ALA A 376 -5.31 30.66 -11.02
C ALA A 376 -6.42 30.24 -10.06
N GLN A 377 -7.63 29.95 -10.57
CA GLN A 377 -8.75 29.51 -9.75
C GLN A 377 -8.53 28.10 -9.20
N ASN A 378 -8.05 27.16 -10.04
CA ASN A 378 -7.72 25.81 -9.59
C ASN A 378 -6.75 25.81 -8.39
N ILE A 379 -5.77 26.73 -8.37
CA ILE A 379 -4.85 26.83 -7.23
C ILE A 379 -5.53 27.41 -5.98
N GLU A 380 -6.45 28.37 -6.11
CA GLU A 380 -7.22 28.86 -4.96
C GLU A 380 -8.14 27.76 -4.40
N ASP A 381 -8.80 26.99 -5.28
CA ASP A 381 -9.64 25.85 -4.86
C ASP A 381 -8.79 24.80 -4.12
N ALA A 382 -7.58 24.54 -4.60
CA ALA A 382 -6.63 23.67 -3.92
C ALA A 382 -6.23 24.18 -2.53
N ILE A 383 -5.91 25.47 -2.40
CA ILE A 383 -5.58 26.11 -1.12
C ILE A 383 -6.76 25.98 -0.16
N ALA A 384 -7.98 26.27 -0.62
CA ALA A 384 -9.18 26.17 0.20
C ALA A 384 -9.40 24.75 0.72
N CYS A 385 -9.27 23.72 -0.13
CA CYS A 385 -9.40 22.33 0.28
C CYS A 385 -8.31 21.91 1.30
N LEU A 386 -7.07 22.34 1.10
CA LEU A 386 -5.95 22.01 1.98
C LEU A 386 -6.07 22.71 3.35
N GLN A 387 -6.53 23.96 3.37
CA GLN A 387 -6.84 24.69 4.61
C GLN A 387 -7.99 24.02 5.36
N GLN A 388 -9.05 23.60 4.65
CA GLN A 388 -10.14 22.81 5.23
C GLN A 388 -9.62 21.50 5.84
N ALA A 389 -8.75 20.76 5.16
CA ALA A 389 -8.17 19.54 5.71
C ALA A 389 -7.37 19.78 7.02
N LEU A 390 -6.72 20.94 7.15
CA LEU A 390 -5.95 21.32 8.35
C LEU A 390 -6.83 21.70 9.56
N THR A 391 -8.13 21.93 9.39
CA THR A 391 -9.03 22.17 10.55
C THR A 391 -9.25 20.91 11.39
N VAL A 392 -9.10 19.72 10.78
CA VAL A 392 -9.18 18.43 11.46
C VAL A 392 -7.80 17.83 11.69
N ARG A 393 -6.94 17.87 10.67
CA ARG A 393 -5.58 17.32 10.74
C ARG A 393 -4.68 18.32 11.44
N ILE A 394 -4.87 18.53 12.73
CA ILE A 394 -4.05 19.41 13.56
C ILE A 394 -2.78 18.68 14.04
N PHE A 395 -1.76 19.47 14.43
CA PHE A 395 -0.45 18.97 14.84
C PHE A 395 -0.53 18.00 16.03
N GLU A 396 -1.37 18.32 17.01
CA GLU A 396 -1.49 17.61 18.28
C GLU A 396 -2.12 16.22 18.12
N ALA A 397 -3.10 16.10 17.22
CA ALA A 397 -3.86 14.86 17.03
C ALA A 397 -3.30 13.98 15.90
N PHE A 398 -2.80 14.59 14.82
CA PHE A 398 -2.40 13.87 13.63
C PHE A 398 -1.11 14.44 13.01
N PRO A 399 0.02 14.45 13.74
CA PRO A 399 1.23 15.17 13.35
C PRO A 399 1.72 14.80 11.94
N GLU A 400 1.72 13.52 11.58
CA GLU A 400 2.12 13.05 10.25
C GLU A 400 1.18 13.55 9.14
N LYS A 401 -0.15 13.40 9.34
CA LYS A 401 -1.15 13.82 8.36
C LYS A 401 -1.17 15.35 8.21
N TRP A 402 -0.99 16.08 9.31
CA TRP A 402 -0.83 17.54 9.35
C TRP A 402 0.41 17.94 8.53
N ALA A 403 1.57 17.34 8.78
CA ALA A 403 2.80 17.66 8.07
C ALA A 403 2.72 17.38 6.56
N ARG A 404 2.05 16.29 6.17
CA ARG A 404 1.76 16.01 4.76
C ARG A 404 0.89 17.09 4.13
N THR A 405 -0.19 17.48 4.80
CA THR A 405 -1.09 18.53 4.30
C THR A 405 -0.40 19.90 4.27
N GLN A 406 0.47 20.21 5.23
CA GLN A 406 1.33 21.41 5.19
C GLN A 406 2.28 21.41 3.99
N ASN A 407 2.94 20.29 3.70
CA ASN A 407 3.79 20.19 2.50
C ASN A 407 2.97 20.45 1.21
N ASN A 408 1.75 19.93 1.12
CA ASN A 408 0.87 20.15 -0.02
C ASN A 408 0.39 21.61 -0.11
N LEU A 409 0.08 22.23 1.02
CA LEU A 409 -0.30 23.64 1.08
C LEU A 409 0.87 24.54 0.67
N GLY A 410 2.09 24.20 1.09
CA GLY A 410 3.30 24.88 0.63
C GLY A 410 3.54 24.73 -0.87
N LEU A 411 3.15 23.59 -1.47
CA LEU A 411 3.17 23.40 -2.93
C LEU A 411 2.18 24.33 -3.63
N ALA A 412 0.97 24.44 -3.09
CA ALA A 412 -0.07 25.32 -3.60
C ALA A 412 0.36 26.79 -3.56
N TYR A 413 0.82 27.30 -2.40
CA TYR A 413 1.31 28.67 -2.27
C TYR A 413 2.50 28.97 -3.18
N ARG A 414 3.45 28.04 -3.33
CA ARG A 414 4.61 28.20 -4.22
C ARG A 414 4.20 28.42 -5.68
N ASN A 415 3.07 27.84 -6.09
CA ASN A 415 2.55 27.91 -7.45
C ASN A 415 1.47 28.98 -7.62
N ARG A 416 0.96 29.57 -6.53
CA ARG A 416 -0.14 30.53 -6.51
C ARG A 416 0.13 31.75 -7.39
N ILE A 417 -0.85 32.06 -8.24
CA ILE A 417 -0.79 33.14 -9.23
C ILE A 417 -1.37 34.44 -8.67
N LYS A 418 -2.48 34.36 -7.92
CA LYS A 418 -3.11 35.53 -7.29
C LYS A 418 -2.29 36.02 -6.09
N GLY A 419 -2.47 37.29 -5.74
CA GLY A 419 -1.76 37.94 -4.63
C GLY A 419 -0.30 38.27 -4.94
N GLU A 420 0.42 38.72 -3.91
CA GLU A 420 1.82 39.09 -4.06
C GLU A 420 2.73 37.86 -4.12
N LYS A 421 3.45 37.69 -5.23
CA LYS A 421 4.37 36.57 -5.43
C LYS A 421 5.40 36.42 -4.32
N ALA A 422 5.90 37.54 -3.76
CA ALA A 422 6.86 37.50 -2.66
C ALA A 422 6.24 36.87 -1.41
N GLN A 423 5.00 37.25 -1.08
CA GLN A 423 4.27 36.73 0.08
C GLN A 423 3.91 35.25 -0.09
N ASN A 424 3.41 34.86 -1.26
CA ASN A 424 3.11 33.47 -1.58
C ASN A 424 4.32 32.54 -1.39
N ILE A 425 5.53 32.99 -1.73
CA ILE A 425 6.75 32.19 -1.51
C ILE A 425 7.12 32.10 -0.03
N GLU A 426 6.92 33.15 0.77
CA GLU A 426 7.13 33.07 2.23
C GLU A 426 6.13 32.11 2.90
N GLU A 427 4.86 32.15 2.49
CA GLU A 427 3.84 31.21 2.98
C GLU A 427 4.21 29.77 2.63
N ALA A 428 4.70 29.54 1.40
CA ALA A 428 5.21 28.22 1.01
C ALA A 428 6.38 27.75 1.89
N ILE A 429 7.36 28.63 2.14
CA ILE A 429 8.51 28.33 3.00
C ILE A 429 8.05 28.00 4.42
N ALA A 430 7.13 28.78 4.98
CA ALA A 430 6.58 28.55 6.32
C ALA A 430 5.91 27.17 6.43
N CYS A 431 5.07 26.81 5.46
CA CYS A 431 4.42 25.50 5.40
C CYS A 431 5.42 24.33 5.31
N TYR A 432 6.47 24.45 4.47
CA TYR A 432 7.50 23.40 4.40
C TYR A 432 8.32 23.29 5.69
N GLN A 433 8.65 24.42 6.33
CA GLN A 433 9.35 24.43 7.60
C GLN A 433 8.51 23.79 8.71
N GLN A 434 7.20 24.08 8.75
CA GLN A 434 6.25 23.42 9.64
C GLN A 434 6.21 21.90 9.39
N ALA A 435 6.08 21.46 8.14
CA ALA A 435 6.10 20.04 7.80
C ALA A 435 7.39 19.32 8.25
N LEU A 436 8.55 20.01 8.17
CA LEU A 436 9.85 19.49 8.60
C LEU A 436 10.02 19.39 10.13
N THR A 437 9.10 19.93 10.93
CA THR A 437 9.11 19.71 12.39
C THR A 437 8.70 18.29 12.77
N VAL A 438 7.89 17.64 11.91
CA VAL A 438 7.44 16.25 12.08
C VAL A 438 8.19 15.31 11.16
N ARG A 439 8.33 15.68 9.88
CA ARG A 439 9.06 14.90 8.88
C ARG A 439 10.54 15.09 9.13
N THR A 440 11.17 14.20 9.86
CA THR A 440 12.61 14.20 10.12
C THR A 440 13.31 13.14 9.27
N PHE A 441 14.64 13.25 9.14
CA PHE A 441 15.44 12.26 8.42
C PHE A 441 15.31 10.86 9.02
N ASP A 442 15.23 10.76 10.35
CA ASP A 442 15.26 9.48 11.06
C ASP A 442 13.90 8.76 11.08
N VAL A 443 12.78 9.51 11.05
CA VAL A 443 11.43 8.93 11.15
C VAL A 443 10.80 8.76 9.76
N PHE A 444 10.97 9.75 8.88
CA PHE A 444 10.30 9.79 7.57
C PHE A 444 11.28 10.24 6.47
N PRO A 445 12.33 9.45 6.15
CA PRO A 445 13.44 9.89 5.30
C PRO A 445 12.98 10.37 3.91
N GLU A 446 12.11 9.63 3.24
CA GLU A 446 11.61 9.99 1.90
C GLU A 446 10.76 11.26 1.93
N ASP A 447 9.81 11.34 2.86
CA ASP A 447 8.93 12.50 3.03
C ASP A 447 9.71 13.75 3.44
N TRP A 448 10.72 13.60 4.31
CA TRP A 448 11.67 14.65 4.66
C TRP A 448 12.44 15.11 3.43
N ALA A 449 12.98 14.20 2.63
CA ALA A 449 13.74 14.53 1.43
C ALA A 449 12.88 15.25 0.38
N MET A 450 11.62 14.83 0.20
CA MET A 450 10.66 15.52 -0.67
C MET A 450 10.38 16.94 -0.18
N THR A 451 10.15 17.13 1.13
CA THR A 451 9.90 18.45 1.70
C THR A 451 11.14 19.34 1.64
N GLN A 452 12.35 18.80 1.86
CA GLN A 452 13.62 19.51 1.65
C GLN A 452 13.77 19.95 0.19
N TYR A 453 13.50 19.07 -0.77
CA TYR A 453 13.52 19.42 -2.18
C TYR A 453 12.56 20.58 -2.50
N ASN A 454 11.32 20.50 -2.02
CA ASN A 454 10.31 21.53 -2.25
C ASN A 454 10.69 22.88 -1.62
N LEU A 455 11.25 22.85 -0.41
CA LEU A 455 11.80 24.02 0.27
C LEU A 455 12.97 24.62 -0.52
N GLY A 456 13.86 23.80 -1.06
CA GLY A 456 14.97 24.26 -1.91
C GLY A 456 14.48 24.97 -3.18
N VAL A 457 13.41 24.46 -3.80
CA VAL A 457 12.77 25.13 -4.95
C VAL A 457 12.16 26.48 -4.53
N ALA A 458 11.54 26.55 -3.35
CA ALA A 458 10.98 27.80 -2.84
C ALA A 458 12.08 28.84 -2.56
N TYR A 459 13.19 28.47 -1.90
CA TYR A 459 14.33 29.35 -1.69
C TYR A 459 14.94 29.84 -3.02
N CYS A 460 15.05 28.98 -4.03
CA CYS A 460 15.49 29.38 -5.37
C CYS A 460 14.59 30.45 -6.05
N LYS A 461 13.32 30.53 -5.65
CA LYS A 461 12.31 31.48 -6.15
C LYS A 461 12.06 32.67 -5.21
N ARG A 462 12.60 32.64 -3.99
CA ARG A 462 12.37 33.62 -2.94
C ARG A 462 12.87 35.01 -3.36
N ILE A 463 11.98 35.99 -3.22
CA ILE A 463 12.21 37.39 -3.61
C ILE A 463 12.73 38.20 -2.41
N LYS A 464 12.19 37.97 -1.21
CA LYS A 464 12.61 38.64 0.02
C LYS A 464 13.97 38.10 0.50
N GLY A 465 14.68 38.91 1.29
CA GLY A 465 15.98 38.58 1.85
C GLY A 465 17.13 38.68 0.82
N GLU A 466 18.33 38.30 1.25
CA GLU A 466 19.51 38.33 0.38
C GLU A 466 19.47 37.21 -0.65
N LYS A 467 19.42 37.59 -1.94
CA LYS A 467 19.42 36.63 -3.05
C LYS A 467 20.58 35.64 -3.00
N ALA A 468 21.75 36.08 -2.55
CA ALA A 468 22.92 35.22 -2.42
C ALA A 468 22.68 34.12 -1.37
N GLN A 469 22.12 34.48 -0.21
CA GLN A 469 21.83 33.54 0.86
C GLN A 469 20.70 32.57 0.47
N ASN A 470 19.64 33.07 -0.16
CA ASN A 470 18.55 32.23 -0.66
C ASN A 470 19.04 31.10 -1.60
N ILE A 471 20.05 31.38 -2.43
CA ILE A 471 20.65 30.35 -3.30
C ILE A 471 21.49 29.34 -2.51
N GLU A 472 22.21 29.76 -1.47
CA GLU A 472 22.91 28.81 -0.59
C GLU A 472 21.94 27.91 0.17
N ASP A 473 20.87 28.48 0.72
CA ASP A 473 19.83 27.73 1.45
C ASP A 473 19.16 26.70 0.53
N ALA A 474 18.90 27.07 -0.72
CA ALA A 474 18.38 26.15 -1.72
C ALA A 474 19.33 24.99 -2.01
N ILE A 475 20.63 25.27 -2.21
CA ILE A 475 21.65 24.24 -2.44
C ILE A 475 21.76 23.30 -1.23
N ALA A 476 21.74 23.84 -0.01
CA ALA A 476 21.76 23.03 1.21
C ALA A 476 20.54 22.10 1.31
N CYS A 477 19.35 22.59 0.97
CA CYS A 477 18.13 21.78 0.92
C CYS A 477 18.23 20.66 -0.13
N TYR A 478 18.75 20.94 -1.33
CA TYR A 478 18.97 19.91 -2.34
C TYR A 478 19.99 18.85 -1.91
N GLN A 479 21.08 19.26 -1.24
CA GLN A 479 22.06 18.33 -0.68
C GLN A 479 21.44 17.43 0.38
N LYS A 480 20.57 17.98 1.25
CA LYS A 480 19.79 17.19 2.22
C LYS A 480 18.91 16.16 1.52
N ALA A 481 18.11 16.57 0.52
CA ALA A 481 17.25 15.66 -0.23
C ALA A 481 18.03 14.53 -0.93
N LEU A 482 19.22 14.81 -1.46
CA LEU A 482 20.10 13.84 -2.12
C LEU A 482 20.74 12.82 -1.16
N ARG A 483 20.59 12.97 0.16
CA ARG A 483 20.99 11.93 1.13
C ARG A 483 20.06 10.72 1.09
N VAL A 484 18.82 10.90 0.64
CA VAL A 484 17.80 9.85 0.55
C VAL A 484 17.56 9.49 -0.91
N TYR A 485 17.33 10.50 -1.76
CA TYR A 485 17.15 10.29 -3.19
C TYR A 485 18.49 10.11 -3.90
N THR A 486 19.05 8.90 -3.80
CA THR A 486 20.29 8.49 -4.48
C THR A 486 20.04 8.10 -5.93
N PHE A 487 21.11 7.98 -6.73
CA PHE A 487 21.00 7.56 -8.13
C PHE A 487 20.49 6.12 -8.22
N GLU A 488 20.89 5.27 -7.29
CA GLU A 488 20.62 3.84 -7.25
C GLU A 488 19.17 3.56 -6.84
N ALA A 489 18.68 4.20 -5.78
CA ALA A 489 17.34 3.93 -5.25
C ALA A 489 16.24 4.76 -5.95
N PHE A 490 16.53 6.01 -6.32
CA PHE A 490 15.53 6.93 -6.86
C PHE A 490 16.08 7.76 -8.04
N PRO A 491 16.44 7.11 -9.17
CA PRO A 491 17.15 7.75 -10.27
C PRO A 491 16.44 9.00 -10.81
N GLN A 492 15.10 8.98 -10.93
CA GLN A 492 14.34 10.11 -11.45
C GLN A 492 14.28 11.30 -10.48
N ASN A 493 14.03 11.04 -9.18
CA ASN A 493 14.03 12.07 -8.15
C ASN A 493 15.43 12.69 -8.02
N TRP A 494 16.47 11.85 -7.99
CA TRP A 494 17.86 12.28 -7.98
C TRP A 494 18.18 13.18 -9.19
N ALA A 495 17.81 12.77 -10.39
CA ALA A 495 18.07 13.53 -11.62
C ALA A 495 17.34 14.88 -11.64
N THR A 496 16.12 14.93 -11.11
CA THR A 496 15.33 16.17 -10.95
C THR A 496 15.99 17.12 -9.96
N ILE A 497 16.40 16.62 -8.79
CA ILE A 497 17.08 17.43 -7.76
C ILE A 497 18.42 17.95 -8.29
N LYS A 498 19.20 17.11 -8.98
CA LYS A 498 20.45 17.51 -9.63
C LYS A 498 20.23 18.60 -10.68
N THR A 499 19.17 18.52 -11.47
CA THR A 499 18.82 19.58 -12.44
C THR A 499 18.60 20.92 -11.73
N ASN A 500 17.79 20.94 -10.69
CA ASN A 500 17.48 22.15 -9.94
C ASN A 500 18.70 22.68 -9.16
N MET A 501 19.52 21.79 -8.61
CA MET A 501 20.80 22.15 -7.99
C MET A 501 21.76 22.76 -9.03
N GLY A 502 21.79 22.25 -10.26
CA GLY A 502 22.57 22.82 -11.36
C GLY A 502 22.11 24.24 -11.72
N VAL A 503 20.80 24.47 -11.77
CA VAL A 503 20.23 25.82 -11.96
C VAL A 503 20.59 26.75 -10.80
N ALA A 504 20.57 26.27 -9.55
CA ALA A 504 20.98 27.04 -8.38
C ALA A 504 22.47 27.43 -8.45
N TYR A 505 23.35 26.48 -8.79
CA TYR A 505 24.78 26.78 -9.01
C TYR A 505 25.00 27.80 -10.12
N ALA A 506 24.22 27.76 -11.20
CA ALA A 506 24.34 28.76 -12.26
C ALA A 506 23.95 30.19 -11.80
N LYS A 507 23.06 30.30 -10.81
CA LYS A 507 22.62 31.56 -10.18
C LYS A 507 23.48 32.00 -8.99
N ARG A 508 24.31 31.10 -8.45
CA ARG A 508 25.12 31.33 -7.25
C ARG A 508 26.15 32.45 -7.48
N SER A 509 26.03 33.52 -6.71
CA SER A 509 26.94 34.68 -6.76
C SER A 509 28.16 34.53 -5.83
N LYS A 510 28.03 33.79 -4.72
CA LYS A 510 29.16 33.51 -3.82
C LYS A 510 30.20 32.62 -4.52
N GLY A 511 31.48 32.95 -4.33
CA GLY A 511 32.60 32.21 -4.90
C GLY A 511 32.94 32.58 -6.35
N ASN A 512 33.69 31.71 -7.03
CA ASN A 512 34.14 31.96 -8.40
C ASN A 512 33.06 31.53 -9.42
N LYS A 513 32.61 32.47 -10.27
CA LYS A 513 31.58 32.22 -11.30
C LYS A 513 31.91 31.05 -12.23
N ALA A 514 33.15 30.92 -12.70
CA ALA A 514 33.54 29.80 -13.56
C ALA A 514 33.46 28.45 -12.81
N ARG A 515 33.83 28.42 -11.53
CA ARG A 515 33.67 27.23 -10.68
C ARG A 515 32.20 26.87 -10.49
N ASN A 516 31.34 27.85 -10.22
CA ASN A 516 29.90 27.65 -10.07
C ASN A 516 29.26 27.11 -11.36
N ILE A 517 29.61 27.66 -12.52
CA ILE A 517 29.13 27.14 -13.80
C ILE A 517 29.67 25.72 -14.08
N LYS A 518 30.92 25.41 -13.68
CA LYS A 518 31.45 24.04 -13.78
C LYS A 518 30.63 23.05 -12.94
N LEU A 519 30.26 23.42 -11.70
CA LEU A 519 29.37 22.62 -10.85
C LEU A 519 27.99 22.45 -11.49
N ALA A 520 27.42 23.53 -12.06
CA ALA A 520 26.16 23.46 -12.77
C ALA A 520 26.19 22.46 -13.94
N ILE A 521 27.24 22.52 -14.78
CA ILE A 521 27.43 21.58 -15.90
C ILE A 521 27.59 20.14 -15.39
N ALA A 522 28.29 19.92 -14.28
CA ALA A 522 28.44 18.60 -13.68
C ALA A 522 27.09 18.01 -13.27
N CYS A 523 26.24 18.79 -12.59
CA CYS A 523 24.91 18.36 -12.20
C CYS A 523 24.05 17.98 -13.42
N ILE A 524 24.08 18.79 -14.49
CA ILE A 524 23.34 18.49 -15.73
C ILE A 524 23.87 17.23 -16.42
N LYS A 525 25.19 17.00 -16.43
CA LYS A 525 25.77 15.76 -16.98
C LYS A 525 25.33 14.52 -16.20
N GLU A 526 25.23 14.64 -14.88
CA GLU A 526 24.74 13.60 -13.99
C GLU A 526 23.28 13.24 -14.29
N THR A 527 22.39 14.24 -14.39
CA THR A 527 21.00 14.07 -14.79
C THR A 527 20.84 13.34 -16.13
N MET A 528 21.69 13.63 -17.11
CA MET A 528 21.66 13.00 -18.44
C MET A 528 22.02 11.49 -18.43
N LYS A 529 22.45 10.92 -17.30
CA LYS A 529 22.60 9.47 -17.15
C LYS A 529 21.25 8.76 -16.98
N VAL A 530 20.25 9.47 -16.45
CA VAL A 530 18.91 8.94 -16.19
C VAL A 530 17.97 9.24 -17.35
N TYR A 531 17.99 10.49 -17.82
CA TYR A 531 17.18 10.91 -18.95
C TYR A 531 17.98 10.75 -20.24
N THR A 532 17.69 9.67 -20.97
CA THR A 532 18.24 9.37 -22.30
C THR A 532 17.26 9.80 -23.39
N PHE A 533 17.74 9.93 -24.63
CA PHE A 533 16.87 10.26 -25.76
C PHE A 533 15.81 9.20 -26.02
N ASP A 534 16.12 7.94 -25.69
CA ASP A 534 15.22 6.80 -25.88
C ASP A 534 14.02 6.86 -24.93
N ASN A 535 14.24 7.29 -23.68
CA ASN A 535 13.20 7.28 -22.65
C ASN A 535 12.53 8.66 -22.46
N PHE A 536 13.26 9.77 -22.68
CA PHE A 536 12.79 11.14 -22.40
C PHE A 536 13.32 12.17 -23.42
N PRO A 537 12.91 12.10 -24.70
CA PRO A 537 13.49 12.91 -25.78
C PRO A 537 13.34 14.42 -25.57
N GLU A 538 12.16 14.89 -25.14
CA GLU A 538 11.92 16.32 -24.87
C GLU A 538 12.77 16.86 -23.73
N TYR A 539 12.93 16.06 -22.67
CA TYR A 539 13.72 16.43 -21.50
C TYR A 539 15.20 16.52 -21.88
N CYS A 540 15.69 15.59 -22.70
CA CYS A 540 17.04 15.62 -23.25
C CYS A 540 17.32 16.87 -24.10
N VAL A 541 16.37 17.29 -24.94
CA VAL A 541 16.51 18.54 -25.72
C VAL A 541 16.65 19.75 -24.79
N ARG A 542 15.83 19.83 -23.74
CA ARG A 542 15.91 20.91 -22.73
C ARG A 542 17.25 20.91 -21.99
N LEU A 543 17.71 19.75 -21.52
CA LEU A 543 18.98 19.59 -20.82
C LEU A 543 20.17 19.94 -21.72
N ASN A 544 20.14 19.54 -23.00
CA ASN A 544 21.17 19.89 -23.97
C ASN A 544 21.24 21.39 -24.24
N ARG A 545 20.08 22.07 -24.42
CA ARG A 545 20.03 23.53 -24.55
C ARG A 545 20.59 24.23 -23.32
N LEU A 546 20.23 23.76 -22.13
CA LEU A 546 20.73 24.32 -20.86
C LEU A 546 22.25 24.13 -20.75
N LYS A 547 22.75 22.91 -21.00
CA LYS A 547 24.18 22.58 -20.98
C LYS A 547 24.98 23.42 -21.97
N PHE A 548 24.45 23.65 -23.17
CA PHE A 548 25.08 24.51 -24.18
C PHE A 548 25.20 25.96 -23.69
N ARG A 549 24.11 26.53 -23.17
CA ARG A 549 24.12 27.89 -22.57
C ARG A 549 25.12 28.00 -21.43
N LEU A 550 25.20 26.99 -20.56
CA LEU A 550 26.17 26.96 -19.46
C LEU A 550 27.62 26.86 -19.97
N LYS A 551 27.91 26.04 -20.98
CA LYS A 551 29.24 25.96 -21.60
C LYS A 551 29.67 27.30 -22.20
N PHE A 552 28.78 27.97 -22.93
CA PHE A 552 29.06 29.30 -23.49
C PHE A 552 29.35 30.32 -22.38
N THR A 553 28.53 30.33 -21.33
CA THR A 553 28.71 31.19 -20.14
C THR A 553 30.04 30.91 -19.43
N TYR A 554 30.47 29.65 -19.36
CA TYR A 554 31.75 29.25 -18.78
C TYR A 554 32.93 29.80 -19.58
N ILE A 555 32.90 29.67 -20.91
CA ILE A 555 33.96 30.19 -21.80
C ILE A 555 34.10 31.69 -21.62
N ILE A 556 33.00 32.44 -21.70
CA ILE A 556 32.99 33.90 -21.47
C ILE A 556 33.55 34.25 -20.09
N SER A 557 33.08 33.56 -19.03
CA SER A 557 33.52 33.84 -17.66
C SER A 557 35.03 33.59 -17.47
N ARG A 558 35.58 32.57 -18.13
CA ARG A 558 37.01 32.26 -18.09
C ARG A 558 37.83 33.29 -18.90
N LEU A 559 37.37 33.68 -20.08
CA LEU A 559 38.01 34.73 -20.88
C LEU A 559 38.05 36.06 -20.12
N LEU A 560 36.93 36.48 -19.54
CA LEU A 560 36.85 37.69 -18.71
C LEU A 560 37.77 37.60 -17.49
N SER A 561 37.85 36.44 -16.82
CA SER A 561 38.76 36.26 -15.70
C SER A 561 40.22 36.34 -16.12
N ASN A 562 40.58 35.84 -17.30
CA ASN A 562 41.95 35.91 -17.82
C ASN A 562 42.29 37.33 -18.27
N LEU A 563 41.37 38.03 -18.94
CA LEU A 563 41.51 39.45 -19.29
C LEU A 563 41.71 40.32 -18.06
N LYS A 564 40.91 40.14 -16.99
CA LYS A 564 41.10 40.88 -15.74
C LYS A 564 42.48 40.63 -15.10
N LYS A 565 42.99 39.40 -15.19
CA LYS A 565 44.35 39.07 -14.71
C LYS A 565 45.43 39.74 -15.57
N LEU A 566 45.28 39.73 -16.89
CA LEU A 566 46.23 40.35 -17.83
C LEU A 566 46.24 41.88 -17.70
N LEU A 567 45.09 42.50 -17.44
CA LEU A 567 44.94 43.95 -17.29
C LEU A 567 45.29 44.45 -15.88
N GLY A 568 45.78 43.59 -14.98
CA GLY A 568 46.18 44.00 -13.61
C GLY A 568 45.03 44.48 -12.72
N LEU A 569 43.77 44.30 -13.13
CA LEU A 569 42.58 44.70 -12.38
C LEU A 569 42.37 43.71 -11.22
N LYS A 570 43.02 43.97 -10.08
CA LYS A 570 42.73 43.26 -8.81
C LYS A 570 41.26 43.49 -8.43
N LYS A 571 40.64 42.46 -7.87
CA LYS A 571 39.27 42.48 -7.35
C LYS A 571 39.11 43.64 -6.37
N THR A 572 38.43 44.70 -6.77
CA THR A 572 37.64 45.54 -5.87
C THR A 572 36.30 44.87 -5.59
#